data_AF-A0A315ARH5-F1
#
_entry.id   AF-A0A315ARH5-F1
#
_cell.length_a   1.000
_cell.length_b   1.000
_cell.length_c   1.000
_cell.angle_alpha   90.00
_cell.angle_beta   90.00
_cell.angle_gamma   90.00
#
_symmetry.space_group_name_H-M   'P 1'
#
loop_
_entity.id
_entity.type
_entity.pdbx_description
1 polymer ?
#
loop_
_entity_poly.entity_id
_entity_poly.type
_entity_poly.pdbx_seq_one_letter_code
_entity_poly.pdbx_strand_id
1 'polypeptide(L)'
;MKLSSHTQPGSRIRCHWPVQVIIKYSQSNVSSSARELGMCIDTRRRQSAGKGHAQYAQGWTLSELLISLALMGVLAAVALPTYTAQQRQTRRADAQSALQQLQLDQARWRGTHDSHAADLASLGWASDRSPSGHYLIAIEDTSADGYTLTATPTGGQASDTACRPMRLQVLATGSVVLSSGADLNADPSRCWRQ
;
A
#
# COMPACT_ATOMS: atom_id res chain seq x y z
N MET A 1 41.21 -47.12 47.79
CA MET A 1 40.63 -45.90 48.36
C MET A 1 39.60 -45.34 47.38
N LYS A 2 38.36 -45.18 47.84
CA LYS A 2 37.22 -44.43 47.29
C LYS A 2 36.69 -44.77 45.88
N LEU A 3 35.56 -45.49 45.91
CA LEU A 3 34.48 -45.46 44.92
C LEU A 3 33.92 -44.03 44.79
N SER A 4 33.41 -43.69 43.60
CA SER A 4 32.02 -43.21 43.50
C SER A 4 31.50 -43.31 42.07
N SER A 5 30.55 -44.22 41.86
CA SER A 5 29.71 -44.33 40.68
C SER A 5 28.56 -43.34 40.78
N HIS A 6 28.51 -42.35 39.87
CA HIS A 6 27.33 -41.51 39.68
C HIS A 6 26.52 -42.00 38.48
N THR A 7 25.37 -42.62 38.76
CA THR A 7 24.22 -42.69 37.85
C THR A 7 23.16 -41.74 38.40
N GLN A 8 22.71 -40.78 37.58
CA GLN A 8 21.46 -40.07 37.83
C GLN A 8 20.55 -40.09 36.59
N PRO A 9 19.22 -40.21 36.80
CA PRO A 9 18.22 -40.38 35.76
C PRO A 9 17.48 -39.06 35.45
N GLY A 10 16.65 -39.06 34.40
CA GLY A 10 15.41 -38.30 34.43
C GLY A 10 15.27 -37.11 33.47
N SER A 11 14.55 -37.38 32.38
CA SER A 11 13.58 -36.51 31.68
C SER A 11 13.96 -35.06 31.30
N ARG A 12 14.09 -34.86 29.98
CA ARG A 12 13.96 -33.57 29.30
C ARG A 12 12.52 -33.06 29.41
N ILE A 13 12.31 -31.84 29.89
CA ILE A 13 11.07 -31.09 29.64
C ILE A 13 11.42 -29.93 28.72
N ARG A 14 11.09 -30.09 27.44
CA ARG A 14 11.15 -29.04 26.42
C ARG A 14 9.78 -28.38 26.37
N CYS A 15 9.65 -27.18 26.91
CA CYS A 15 8.43 -26.39 26.77
C CYS A 15 8.43 -25.74 25.37
N HIS A 16 7.64 -26.31 24.46
CA HIS A 16 7.27 -25.68 23.20
C HIS A 16 6.14 -24.68 23.46
N TRP A 17 6.36 -23.41 23.17
CA TRP A 17 5.30 -22.40 23.12
C TRP A 17 4.69 -22.41 21.71
N PRO A 18 3.38 -22.69 21.54
CA PRO A 18 2.70 -22.38 20.30
C PRO A 18 2.48 -20.86 20.22
N VAL A 19 2.96 -20.28 19.11
CA VAL A 19 2.64 -18.92 18.70
C VAL A 19 1.16 -18.89 18.35
N GLN A 20 0.33 -18.34 19.25
CA GLN A 20 -1.00 -17.85 18.87
C GLN A 20 -1.31 -16.49 19.50
N VAL A 21 -1.41 -15.52 18.59
CA VAL A 21 -2.49 -14.53 18.46
C VAL A 21 -2.83 -13.73 19.73
N ILE A 22 -2.23 -12.54 19.78
CA ILE A 22 -2.64 -11.43 20.64
C ILE A 22 -3.81 -10.71 19.95
N ILE A 23 -5.05 -10.91 20.40
CA ILE A 23 -6.09 -9.87 20.44
C ILE A 23 -7.04 -10.14 21.62
N LYS A 24 -6.95 -9.32 22.68
CA LYS A 24 -8.11 -8.64 23.29
C LYS A 24 -7.66 -7.59 24.30
N TYR A 25 -7.91 -6.34 23.92
CA TYR A 25 -8.03 -5.18 24.80
C TYR A 25 -9.20 -5.39 25.77
N SER A 26 -9.03 -5.13 27.07
CA SER A 26 -10.13 -4.72 27.95
C SER A 26 -9.58 -4.13 29.24
N GLN A 27 -9.77 -2.83 29.41
CA GLN A 27 -9.47 -2.09 30.62
C GLN A 27 -10.46 -2.39 31.74
N SER A 28 -9.95 -2.59 32.96
CA SER A 28 -10.61 -2.43 34.28
C SER A 28 -9.65 -3.09 35.28
N ASN A 29 -9.22 -2.56 36.42
CA ASN A 29 -9.77 -1.55 37.31
C ASN A 29 -8.59 -1.07 38.18
N VAL A 30 -8.46 0.24 38.35
CA VAL A 30 -7.68 0.81 39.44
C VAL A 30 -8.55 0.72 40.70
N SER A 31 -8.16 -0.11 41.67
CA SER A 31 -8.70 -0.03 43.02
C SER A 31 -7.60 0.41 43.98
N SER A 32 -7.73 1.65 44.40
CA SER A 32 -7.08 2.22 45.58
C SER A 32 -7.36 1.36 46.82
N SER A 33 -6.31 0.87 47.46
CA SER A 33 -6.36 0.48 48.87
C SER A 33 -5.14 1.07 49.56
N ALA A 34 -5.36 2.22 50.19
CA ALA A 34 -4.50 2.76 51.22
C ALA A 34 -5.08 2.29 52.56
N ARG A 35 -4.29 1.57 53.36
CA ARG A 35 -4.26 1.67 54.83
C ARG A 35 -3.26 0.73 55.47
N GLU A 36 -2.51 1.33 56.41
CA GLU A 36 -1.96 0.75 57.65
C GLU A 36 -0.82 -0.28 57.51
N LEU A 37 0.16 -0.39 58.41
CA LEU A 37 0.77 0.42 59.47
C LEU A 37 2.02 -0.40 59.85
N GLY A 38 3.15 0.27 60.11
CA GLY A 38 4.26 -0.32 60.89
C GLY A 38 5.22 -1.28 60.16
N MET A 39 6.35 -0.74 59.72
CA MET A 39 7.63 -1.47 59.80
C MET A 39 8.76 -0.45 59.81
N CYS A 40 9.53 -0.41 60.90
CA CYS A 40 10.74 0.39 60.99
C CYS A 40 11.74 -0.08 59.93
N ILE A 41 12.04 0.80 58.98
CA ILE A 41 13.01 0.56 57.91
C ILE A 41 14.41 0.68 58.54
N ASP A 42 15.09 -0.43 58.81
CA ASP A 42 16.55 -0.42 59.00
C ASP A 42 17.21 -0.33 57.63
N THR A 43 17.47 0.90 57.20
CA THR A 43 18.27 1.21 56.02
C THR A 43 19.75 0.98 56.32
N ARG A 44 20.22 -0.27 56.34
CA ARG A 44 21.65 -0.56 56.15
C ARG A 44 21.95 -1.02 54.73
N ARG A 45 21.65 -0.13 53.77
CA ARG A 45 22.17 -0.22 52.41
C ARG A 45 23.66 0.16 52.47
N ARG A 46 24.55 -0.85 52.48
CA ARG A 46 25.99 -0.68 52.24
C ARG A 46 26.17 0.07 50.93
N GLN A 47 26.51 1.36 51.02
CA GLN A 47 26.96 2.14 49.88
C GLN A 47 28.39 1.70 49.58
N SER A 48 28.53 0.66 48.75
CA SER A 48 29.76 0.47 48.00
C SER A 48 29.85 1.65 47.05
N ALA A 49 30.78 2.56 47.32
CA ALA A 49 31.13 3.68 46.46
C ALA A 49 31.75 3.13 45.16
N GLY A 50 30.90 2.64 44.27
CA GLY A 50 31.24 2.53 42.85
C GLY A 50 31.40 3.94 42.33
N LYS A 51 32.62 4.28 41.88
CA LYS A 51 32.89 5.51 41.14
C LYS A 51 31.96 5.55 39.94
N GLY A 52 30.84 6.26 40.07
CA GLY A 52 29.96 6.56 38.95
C GLY A 52 30.75 7.40 37.98
N HIS A 53 31.22 6.80 36.89
CA HIS A 53 31.61 7.56 35.71
C HIS A 53 30.34 8.30 35.28
N ALA A 54 30.32 9.62 35.50
CA ALA A 54 29.29 10.48 34.96
C ALA A 54 29.27 10.22 33.45
N GLN A 55 28.26 9.49 32.99
CA GLN A 55 28.01 9.33 31.57
C GLN A 55 27.63 10.72 31.06
N TYR A 56 28.59 11.40 30.45
CA TYR A 56 28.32 12.61 29.69
C TYR A 56 27.25 12.25 28.67
N ALA A 57 26.08 12.89 28.77
CA ALA A 57 25.05 12.79 27.75
C ALA A 57 25.65 13.34 26.45
N GLN A 58 25.98 12.44 25.53
CA GLN A 58 26.48 12.78 24.20
C GLN A 58 25.32 13.37 23.40
N GLY A 59 25.26 14.69 23.29
CA GLY A 59 24.32 15.39 22.42
C GLY A 59 24.82 15.39 20.97
N TRP A 60 23.90 15.26 20.01
CA TRP A 60 24.21 15.42 18.59
C TRP A 60 24.74 16.82 18.30
N THR A 61 25.81 16.90 17.49
CA THR A 61 26.38 18.19 17.11
C THR A 61 25.56 18.86 16.00
N LEU A 62 25.55 20.19 15.95
CA LEU A 62 24.88 20.94 14.88
C LEU A 62 25.46 20.60 13.50
N SER A 63 26.78 20.38 13.42
CA SER A 63 27.46 19.94 12.20
C SER A 63 27.00 18.56 11.72
N GLU A 64 26.73 17.62 12.64
CA GLU A 64 26.27 16.27 12.31
C GLU A 64 24.87 16.27 11.70
N LEU A 65 23.98 17.13 12.22
CA LEU A 65 22.66 17.32 11.65
C LEU A 65 22.73 17.97 10.26
N LEU A 66 23.62 18.95 10.05
CA LEU A 66 23.81 19.58 8.74
C LEU A 66 24.32 18.59 7.68
N ILE A 67 25.29 17.74 8.03
CA ILE A 67 25.80 16.71 7.11
C ILE A 67 24.71 15.68 6.81
N SER A 68 23.95 15.26 7.83
CA SER A 68 22.84 14.31 7.65
C SER A 68 21.75 14.86 6.73
N LEU A 69 21.36 16.13 6.90
CA LEU A 69 20.39 16.79 6.02
C LEU A 69 20.91 16.95 4.58
N ALA A 70 22.20 17.27 4.42
CA ALA A 70 22.82 17.34 3.11
C ALA A 70 22.74 15.99 2.37
N LEU A 71 23.01 14.88 3.05
CA LEU A 71 22.88 13.54 2.49
C LEU A 71 21.42 13.19 2.17
N MET A 72 20.47 13.48 3.06
CA MET A 72 19.05 13.23 2.82
C MET A 72 18.52 14.03 1.62
N GLY A 73 18.98 15.27 1.43
CA GLY A 73 18.60 16.09 0.28
C GLY A 73 19.03 15.47 -1.05
N VAL A 74 20.24 14.92 -1.13
CA VAL A 74 20.74 14.23 -2.33
C VAL A 74 19.93 12.98 -2.62
N LEU A 75 19.61 12.18 -1.60
CA LEU A 75 18.79 10.97 -1.77
C LEU A 75 17.36 11.32 -2.23
N ALA A 76 16.75 12.35 -1.63
CA ALA A 76 15.41 12.78 -1.97
C ALA A 76 15.31 13.26 -3.44
N ALA A 77 16.33 13.93 -3.96
CA ALA A 77 16.35 14.42 -5.34
C ALA A 77 16.23 13.30 -6.39
N VAL A 78 16.78 12.11 -6.10
CA VAL A 78 16.70 10.94 -7.00
C VAL A 78 15.45 10.08 -6.69
N ALA A 79 15.08 9.98 -5.42
CA ALA A 79 13.98 9.12 -4.98
C ALA A 79 12.58 9.66 -5.33
N LEU A 80 12.37 10.97 -5.26
CA LEU A 80 11.06 11.57 -5.51
C LEU A 80 10.54 11.41 -6.95
N PRO A 81 11.32 11.73 -8.01
CA PRO A 81 10.83 11.55 -9.38
C PRO A 81 10.57 10.08 -9.71
N THR A 82 11.39 9.17 -9.19
CA THR A 82 11.21 7.72 -9.42
C THR A 82 9.96 7.19 -8.72
N TYR A 83 9.72 7.57 -7.45
CA TYR A 83 8.51 7.17 -6.72
C TYR A 83 7.22 7.67 -7.40
N THR A 84 7.19 8.94 -7.81
CA THR A 84 6.02 9.51 -8.48
C THR A 84 5.73 8.85 -9.83
N ALA A 85 6.77 8.47 -10.59
CA ALA A 85 6.62 7.70 -11.82
C ALA A 85 6.04 6.30 -11.57
N GLN A 86 6.53 5.58 -10.55
CA GLN A 86 6.01 4.26 -10.17
C GLN A 86 4.54 4.32 -9.72
N GLN A 87 4.18 5.37 -8.96
CA GLN A 87 2.80 5.59 -8.56
C GLN A 87 1.89 5.83 -9.78
N ARG A 88 2.33 6.65 -10.75
CA ARG A 88 1.57 6.87 -11.99
C ARG A 88 1.41 5.58 -12.79
N GLN A 89 2.44 4.75 -12.87
CA GLN A 89 2.37 3.45 -13.55
C GLN A 89 1.35 2.52 -12.89
N THR A 90 1.37 2.43 -11.57
CA THR A 90 0.40 1.63 -10.81
C THR A 90 -1.03 2.12 -11.06
N ARG A 91 -1.24 3.44 -11.10
CA ARG A 91 -2.54 4.03 -11.41
C ARG A 91 -2.96 3.80 -12.86
N ARG A 92 -2.04 3.78 -13.83
CA ARG A 92 -2.36 3.38 -15.21
C ARG A 92 -2.87 1.95 -15.29
N ALA A 93 -2.35 1.04 -14.47
CA ALA A 93 -2.88 -0.32 -14.38
C ALA A 93 -4.35 -0.35 -13.92
N ASP A 94 -4.77 0.57 -13.04
CA ASP A 94 -6.17 0.73 -12.62
C ASP A 94 -7.08 1.22 -13.78
N ALA A 95 -6.58 2.09 -14.65
CA ALA A 95 -7.31 2.46 -15.88
C ALA A 95 -7.44 1.28 -16.84
N GLN A 96 -6.35 0.55 -17.05
CA GLN A 96 -6.33 -0.63 -17.94
C GLN A 96 -7.29 -1.71 -17.45
N SER A 97 -7.32 -1.99 -16.14
CA SER A 97 -8.24 -2.97 -15.56
C SER A 97 -9.70 -2.52 -15.68
N ALA A 98 -10.01 -1.23 -15.45
CA ALA A 98 -11.36 -0.69 -15.62
C ALA A 98 -11.85 -0.80 -17.07
N LEU A 99 -11.01 -0.44 -18.04
CA LEU A 99 -11.35 -0.53 -19.48
C LEU A 99 -11.53 -1.98 -19.94
N GLN A 100 -10.71 -2.91 -19.45
CA GLN A 100 -10.87 -4.34 -19.74
C GLN A 100 -12.14 -4.92 -19.10
N GLN A 101 -12.49 -4.50 -17.89
CA GLN A 101 -13.75 -4.89 -17.25
C GLN A 101 -14.95 -4.39 -18.06
N LEU A 102 -14.93 -3.12 -18.48
CA LEU A 102 -15.97 -2.57 -19.35
C LEU A 102 -16.08 -3.32 -20.68
N GLN A 103 -14.96 -3.71 -21.29
CA GLN A 103 -14.96 -4.54 -22.50
C GLN A 103 -15.67 -5.89 -22.27
N LEU A 104 -15.41 -6.55 -21.13
CA LEU A 104 -16.07 -7.80 -20.78
C LEU A 104 -17.57 -7.58 -20.53
N ASP A 105 -17.96 -6.49 -19.87
CA ASP A 105 -19.35 -6.16 -19.60
C ASP A 105 -20.11 -5.84 -20.90
N GLN A 106 -19.49 -5.12 -21.83
CA GLN A 106 -20.02 -4.90 -23.18
C GLN A 106 -20.22 -6.22 -23.93
N ALA A 107 -19.28 -7.16 -23.83
CA ALA A 107 -19.42 -8.48 -24.45
C ALA A 107 -20.59 -9.28 -23.86
N ARG A 108 -20.80 -9.20 -22.53
CA ARG A 108 -21.98 -9.83 -21.88
C ARG A 108 -23.27 -9.17 -22.33
N TRP A 109 -23.31 -7.84 -22.42
CA TRP A 109 -24.47 -7.08 -22.90
C TRP A 109 -24.87 -7.49 -24.32
N ARG A 110 -23.89 -7.60 -25.23
CA ARG A 110 -24.10 -8.03 -26.63
C ARG A 110 -24.66 -9.44 -26.76
N GLY A 111 -24.48 -10.31 -25.76
CA GLY A 111 -25.09 -11.64 -25.76
C GLY A 111 -26.63 -11.63 -25.66
N THR A 112 -27.22 -10.50 -25.25
CA THR A 112 -28.68 -10.35 -25.05
C THR A 112 -29.28 -9.17 -25.80
N HIS A 113 -28.46 -8.33 -26.43
CA HIS A 113 -28.89 -7.11 -27.12
C HIS A 113 -28.23 -6.96 -28.48
N ASP A 114 -28.99 -6.42 -29.45
CA ASP A 114 -28.55 -6.22 -30.83
C ASP A 114 -27.53 -5.08 -31.03
N SER A 115 -27.31 -4.25 -30.01
CA SER A 115 -26.30 -3.18 -30.00
C SER A 115 -25.48 -3.17 -28.71
N HIS A 116 -24.33 -2.48 -28.73
CA HIS A 116 -23.55 -2.22 -27.51
C HIS A 116 -24.29 -1.24 -26.59
N ALA A 117 -23.93 -1.26 -25.31
CA ALA A 117 -24.45 -0.30 -24.36
C ALA A 117 -23.89 1.09 -24.63
N ALA A 118 -24.73 2.12 -24.47
CA ALA A 118 -24.33 3.52 -24.51
C ALA A 118 -23.97 4.08 -23.13
N ASP A 119 -24.56 3.50 -22.07
CA ASP A 119 -24.45 4.03 -20.71
C ASP A 119 -23.78 3.02 -19.77
N LEU A 120 -22.91 3.52 -18.90
CA LEU A 120 -22.24 2.71 -17.87
C LEU A 120 -23.24 2.06 -16.90
N ALA A 121 -24.35 2.76 -16.59
CA ALA A 121 -25.39 2.24 -15.71
C ALA A 121 -26.03 0.95 -16.27
N SER A 122 -26.20 0.85 -17.59
CA SER A 122 -26.75 -0.35 -18.23
C SER A 122 -25.82 -1.57 -18.14
N LEU A 123 -24.51 -1.31 -18.03
CA LEU A 123 -23.48 -2.33 -17.77
C LEU A 123 -23.35 -2.68 -16.28
N GLY A 124 -24.15 -2.10 -15.40
CA GLY A 124 -24.13 -2.37 -13.95
C GLY A 124 -23.10 -1.55 -13.17
N TRP A 125 -22.50 -0.52 -13.76
CA TRP A 125 -21.56 0.35 -13.08
C TRP A 125 -22.30 1.43 -12.28
N ALA A 126 -22.08 1.46 -10.96
CA ALA A 126 -22.70 2.42 -10.06
C ALA A 126 -22.04 3.82 -10.09
N SER A 127 -20.83 3.92 -10.61
CA SER A 127 -20.07 5.17 -10.71
C SER A 127 -19.27 5.24 -12.00
N ASP A 128 -19.02 6.45 -12.46
CA ASP A 128 -18.16 6.81 -13.61
C ASP A 128 -16.67 6.81 -13.24
N ARG A 129 -16.25 6.04 -12.22
CA ARG A 129 -14.87 6.00 -11.75
C ARG A 129 -14.27 4.62 -11.88
N SER A 130 -12.95 4.59 -12.10
CA SER A 130 -12.17 3.36 -11.99
C SER A 130 -12.26 2.77 -10.57
N PRO A 131 -11.98 1.47 -10.39
CA PRO A 131 -12.07 0.82 -9.07
C PRO A 131 -11.29 1.53 -7.96
N SER A 132 -10.11 2.08 -8.28
CA SER A 132 -9.30 2.85 -7.32
C SER A 132 -9.59 4.36 -7.33
N GLY A 133 -10.51 4.83 -8.18
CA GLY A 133 -10.98 6.21 -8.22
C GLY A 133 -10.00 7.23 -8.81
N HIS A 134 -9.00 6.77 -9.58
CA HIS A 134 -7.98 7.63 -10.17
C HIS A 134 -8.32 8.11 -11.59
N TYR A 135 -9.28 7.45 -12.24
CA TYR A 135 -9.74 7.79 -13.58
C TYR A 135 -11.26 7.93 -13.60
N LEU A 136 -11.75 8.85 -14.42
CA LEU A 136 -13.13 8.89 -14.86
C LEU A 136 -13.26 8.01 -16.09
N ILE A 137 -14.15 7.04 -16.05
CA ILE A 137 -14.44 6.14 -17.15
C ILE A 137 -15.70 6.60 -17.87
N ALA A 138 -15.70 6.47 -19.20
CA ALA A 138 -16.86 6.82 -20.01
C ALA A 138 -16.87 6.01 -21.32
N ILE A 139 -18.06 5.84 -21.88
CA ILE A 139 -18.28 5.35 -23.24
C ILE A 139 -18.37 6.59 -24.12
N GLU A 140 -17.36 6.84 -24.95
CA GLU A 140 -17.26 8.07 -25.78
C GLU A 140 -18.04 7.91 -27.09
N ASP A 141 -18.01 6.72 -27.67
CA ASP A 141 -18.74 6.40 -28.89
C ASP A 141 -19.25 4.96 -28.84
N THR A 142 -20.42 4.72 -29.41
CA THR A 142 -21.08 3.42 -29.41
C THR A 142 -21.90 3.22 -30.67
N SER A 143 -21.81 2.03 -31.24
CA SER A 143 -22.58 1.60 -32.41
C SER A 143 -22.95 0.12 -32.25
N ALA A 144 -23.72 -0.41 -33.20
CA ALA A 144 -24.07 -1.84 -33.21
C ALA A 144 -22.82 -2.75 -33.28
N ASP A 145 -21.79 -2.30 -34.01
CA ASP A 145 -20.65 -3.15 -34.37
C ASP A 145 -19.35 -2.76 -33.66
N GLY A 146 -19.28 -1.57 -33.06
CA GLY A 146 -18.08 -1.10 -32.36
C GLY A 146 -18.37 -0.07 -31.29
N TYR A 147 -17.36 0.21 -30.46
CA TYR A 147 -17.46 1.17 -29.37
C TYR A 147 -16.08 1.68 -28.94
N THR A 148 -16.06 2.84 -28.30
CA THR A 148 -14.87 3.48 -27.75
C THR A 148 -15.06 3.73 -26.26
N LEU A 149 -14.21 3.09 -25.46
CA LEU A 149 -14.15 3.28 -24.01
C LEU A 149 -12.99 4.23 -23.68
N THR A 150 -13.19 5.10 -22.71
CA THR A 150 -12.20 6.11 -22.30
C THR A 150 -11.98 6.09 -20.80
N ALA A 151 -10.74 6.33 -20.40
CA ALA A 151 -10.34 6.55 -19.02
C ALA A 151 -9.55 7.87 -18.95
N THR A 152 -10.16 8.87 -18.34
CA THR A 152 -9.59 10.22 -18.17
C THR A 152 -9.00 10.36 -16.77
N PRO A 153 -7.69 10.63 -16.62
CA PRO A 153 -7.07 10.72 -15.32
C PRO A 153 -7.57 11.94 -14.53
N THR A 154 -7.76 11.75 -13.22
CA THR A 154 -8.20 12.81 -12.30
C THR A 154 -7.29 12.93 -11.08
N GLY A 155 -7.47 14.00 -10.31
CA GLY A 155 -6.70 14.26 -9.09
C GLY A 155 -5.19 14.21 -9.33
N GLY A 156 -4.47 13.46 -8.48
CA GLY A 156 -3.01 13.31 -8.60
C GLY A 156 -2.53 12.61 -9.88
N GLN A 157 -3.41 11.96 -10.64
CA GLN A 157 -3.07 11.36 -11.93
C GLN A 157 -3.20 12.36 -13.10
N ALA A 158 -3.89 13.49 -12.91
CA ALA A 158 -4.09 14.48 -13.97
C ALA A 158 -2.79 15.10 -14.52
N SER A 159 -1.70 15.00 -13.76
CA SER A 159 -0.34 15.38 -14.17
C SER A 159 0.33 14.39 -15.12
N ASP A 160 -0.26 13.22 -15.38
CA ASP A 160 0.20 12.28 -16.40
C ASP A 160 -0.32 12.71 -17.79
N THR A 161 0.21 13.84 -18.27
CA THR A 161 -0.28 14.50 -19.50
C THR A 161 -0.01 13.70 -20.76
N ALA A 162 0.99 12.82 -20.75
CA ALA A 162 1.32 11.99 -21.90
C ALA A 162 0.25 10.92 -22.14
N CYS A 163 -0.33 10.36 -21.07
CA CYS A 163 -1.25 9.23 -21.14
C CYS A 163 -2.72 9.60 -21.04
N ARG A 164 -3.09 10.88 -21.21
CA ARG A 164 -4.47 11.34 -21.02
C ARG A 164 -5.19 11.65 -22.33
N PRO A 165 -6.40 11.14 -22.57
CA PRO A 165 -7.00 9.97 -21.90
C PRO A 165 -6.41 8.67 -22.44
N MET A 166 -6.58 7.57 -21.69
CA MET A 166 -6.33 6.22 -22.20
C MET A 166 -7.63 5.70 -22.82
N ARG A 167 -7.56 5.05 -23.98
CA ARG A 167 -8.72 4.53 -24.69
C ARG A 167 -8.57 3.09 -25.12
N LEU A 168 -9.69 2.38 -25.10
CA LEU A 168 -9.84 1.04 -25.67
C LEU A 168 -11.00 1.10 -26.66
N GLN A 169 -10.70 0.86 -27.93
CA GLN A 169 -11.68 0.86 -29.01
C GLN A 169 -11.84 -0.55 -29.57
N VAL A 170 -13.09 -0.93 -29.83
CA VAL A 170 -13.41 -2.12 -30.61
C VAL A 170 -14.02 -1.65 -31.93
N LEU A 171 -13.34 -1.97 -33.03
CA LEU A 171 -13.80 -1.63 -34.38
C LEU A 171 -14.85 -2.63 -34.85
N ALA A 172 -15.65 -2.26 -35.86
CA ALA A 172 -16.67 -3.12 -36.47
C ALA A 172 -16.11 -4.45 -37.03
N THR A 173 -14.81 -4.51 -37.31
CA THR A 173 -14.09 -5.72 -37.73
C THR A 173 -13.80 -6.68 -36.58
N GLY A 174 -14.10 -6.31 -35.32
CA GLY A 174 -13.77 -7.06 -34.12
C GLY A 174 -12.35 -6.85 -33.60
N SER A 175 -11.53 -6.03 -34.26
CA SER A 175 -10.18 -5.71 -33.78
C SER A 175 -10.21 -4.71 -32.63
N VAL A 176 -9.38 -4.97 -31.61
CA VAL A 176 -9.19 -4.07 -30.46
C VAL A 176 -8.01 -3.14 -30.72
N VAL A 177 -8.24 -1.84 -30.57
CA VAL A 177 -7.22 -0.79 -30.68
C VAL A 177 -7.04 -0.13 -29.32
N LEU A 178 -5.80 -0.10 -28.85
CA LEU A 178 -5.40 0.54 -27.61
C LEU A 178 -4.66 1.83 -27.93
N SER A 179 -5.13 2.95 -27.39
CA SER A 179 -4.56 4.26 -27.70
C SER A 179 -4.48 5.16 -26.47
N SER A 180 -3.66 6.20 -26.57
CA SER A 180 -3.56 7.21 -25.53
C SER A 180 -3.29 8.59 -26.13
N GLY A 181 -3.73 9.64 -25.44
CA GLY A 181 -3.49 11.01 -25.87
C GLY A 181 -4.51 11.50 -26.91
N ALA A 182 -4.04 12.30 -27.87
CA ALA A 182 -4.90 12.89 -28.91
C ALA A 182 -5.27 11.89 -30.02
N ASP A 183 -4.39 10.92 -30.29
CA ASP A 183 -4.58 9.95 -31.37
C ASP A 183 -5.51 8.82 -30.93
N LEU A 184 -6.54 8.53 -31.72
CA LEU A 184 -7.47 7.43 -31.43
C LEU A 184 -6.88 6.05 -31.76
N ASN A 185 -5.85 6.00 -32.61
CA ASN A 185 -5.28 4.76 -33.15
C ASN A 185 -3.82 4.52 -32.76
N ALA A 186 -3.25 5.35 -31.90
CA ALA A 186 -1.85 5.27 -31.52
C ALA A 186 -1.65 5.48 -30.01
N ASP A 187 -0.54 4.94 -29.52
CA ASP A 187 -0.08 5.11 -28.15
C ASP A 187 1.40 5.56 -28.18
N PRO A 188 1.67 6.83 -28.56
CA PRO A 188 3.04 7.32 -28.75
C PRO A 188 3.86 7.27 -27.45
N SER A 189 3.20 7.51 -26.31
CA SER A 189 3.77 7.47 -24.97
C SER A 189 3.84 6.07 -24.35
N ARG A 190 3.41 5.03 -25.09
CA ARG A 190 3.45 3.62 -24.65
C ARG A 190 2.77 3.38 -23.31
N CYS A 191 1.67 4.08 -23.05
CA CYS A 191 0.90 4.00 -21.81
C CYS A 191 0.24 2.64 -21.57
N TRP A 192 0.03 1.85 -22.62
CA TRP A 192 -0.54 0.51 -22.55
C TRP A 192 0.50 -0.59 -22.40
N ARG A 193 1.77 -0.33 -22.73
CA ARG A 193 2.85 -1.32 -22.58
C ARG A 193 3.54 -1.11 -21.24
N GLN A 194 3.54 -2.15 -20.41
CA GLN A 194 4.31 -2.20 -19.17
C GLN A 194 5.56 -3.05 -19.39
#